data_AF-A0A387HB11-F1
#
_entry.id   AF-A0A387HB11-F1
#
_cell.length_a   1.000
_cell.length_b   1.000
_cell.length_c   1.000
_cell.angle_alpha   90.00
_cell.angle_beta   90.00
_cell.angle_gamma   90.00
#
_symmetry.space_group_name_H-M   'P 1'
#
loop_
_entity.id
_entity.type
_entity.pdbx_description
1 polymer ?
#
loop_
_entity_poly.entity_id
_entity_poly.type
_entity_poly.pdbx_seq_one_letter_code
_entity_poly.pdbx_strand_id
1 'polypeptide(L)'
;MHEPESTPGRIPPGEGASGAFEPDDSRYEGDAFEEARAVLRRFIRRCMQQILEERRAARPDAARTEELTAAVKTAKADEKALLADPGQASRITALYAVRFSELEAE
;
A
#
# COMPACT_ATOMS: atom_id res chain seq x y z
N MET A 1 -45.84 -44.92 -32.69
CA MET A 1 -46.92 -44.15 -32.05
C MET A 1 -46.36 -42.75 -31.80
N HIS A 2 -46.93 -41.76 -32.49
CA HIS A 2 -46.92 -40.31 -32.18
C HIS A 2 -47.47 -40.08 -30.75
N GLU A 3 -47.22 -39.03 -29.95
CA GLU A 3 -46.64 -37.68 -30.05
C GLU A 3 -46.35 -37.17 -28.58
N PRO A 4 -45.77 -35.96 -28.38
CA PRO A 4 -45.16 -35.48 -27.14
C PRO A 4 -46.08 -34.59 -26.28
N GLU A 5 -45.83 -34.51 -24.96
CA GLU A 5 -46.43 -33.49 -24.09
C GLU A 5 -45.40 -32.48 -23.60
N SER A 6 -45.44 -31.29 -24.22
CA SER A 6 -44.94 -30.04 -23.67
C SER A 6 -45.82 -29.61 -22.49
N THR A 7 -45.21 -29.25 -21.36
CA THR A 7 -45.75 -28.20 -20.50
C THR A 7 -44.59 -27.39 -19.90
N PRO A 8 -44.49 -26.07 -20.16
CA PRO A 8 -43.45 -25.20 -19.62
C PRO A 8 -43.87 -24.67 -18.25
N GLY A 9 -43.26 -25.19 -17.19
CA GLY A 9 -43.50 -24.79 -15.81
C GLY A 9 -42.41 -23.87 -15.26
N ARG A 10 -42.54 -22.56 -15.50
CA ARG A 10 -42.21 -21.46 -14.59
C ARG A 10 -40.77 -21.38 -14.05
N ILE A 11 -39.95 -20.58 -14.71
CA ILE A 11 -38.80 -19.90 -14.09
C ILE A 11 -39.36 -18.82 -13.14
N PRO A 12 -39.11 -18.85 -11.82
CA PRO A 12 -39.18 -17.63 -11.02
C PRO A 12 -37.91 -16.79 -11.28
N PRO A 13 -38.04 -15.48 -11.58
CA PRO A 13 -36.90 -14.58 -11.70
C PRO A 13 -36.47 -14.08 -10.32
N GLY A 14 -35.17 -14.14 -10.06
CA GLY A 14 -34.51 -13.30 -9.07
C GLY A 14 -34.66 -13.72 -7.61
N GLU A 15 -33.66 -14.44 -7.08
CA GLU A 15 -33.18 -14.19 -5.72
C GLU A 15 -31.65 -14.19 -5.79
N GLY A 16 -31.08 -13.00 -5.66
CA GLY A 16 -29.64 -12.79 -5.62
C GLY A 16 -29.07 -13.18 -4.26
N ALA A 17 -27.75 -13.37 -4.26
CA ALA A 17 -26.89 -13.62 -3.10
C ALA A 17 -27.15 -14.97 -2.39
N SER A 18 -26.18 -15.85 -2.20
CA SER A 18 -24.82 -15.55 -1.78
C SER A 18 -23.84 -16.40 -2.57
N GLY A 19 -23.17 -15.79 -3.54
CA GLY A 19 -21.73 -16.00 -3.55
C GLY A 19 -21.29 -15.60 -2.15
N ALA A 20 -20.83 -16.56 -1.37
CA ALA A 20 -19.95 -16.25 -0.27
C ALA A 20 -18.71 -15.62 -0.92
N PHE A 21 -18.82 -14.33 -1.25
CA PHE A 21 -17.71 -13.43 -1.16
C PHE A 21 -17.44 -13.37 0.34
N GLU A 22 -16.86 -14.46 0.88
CA GLU A 22 -15.96 -14.26 1.98
C GLU A 22 -15.00 -13.22 1.42
N PRO A 23 -14.96 -11.98 1.95
CA PRO A 23 -13.85 -11.13 1.63
C PRO A 23 -12.63 -11.98 1.99
N ASP A 24 -11.83 -12.30 0.99
CA ASP A 24 -10.58 -12.98 1.18
C ASP A 24 -9.71 -11.97 1.96
N ASP A 25 -9.85 -11.96 3.29
CA ASP A 25 -9.09 -11.10 4.19
C ASP A 25 -7.58 -11.31 3.97
N SER A 26 -7.19 -12.51 3.48
CA SER A 26 -5.82 -12.83 3.04
C SER A 26 -5.34 -11.98 1.86
N ARG A 27 -6.23 -11.59 0.93
CA ARG A 27 -5.90 -10.70 -0.20
C ARG A 27 -5.73 -9.25 0.27
N TYR A 28 -6.51 -8.81 1.25
CA TYR A 28 -6.42 -7.47 1.82
C TYR A 28 -5.15 -7.28 2.68
N GLU A 29 -4.74 -8.29 3.44
CA GLU A 29 -3.49 -8.24 4.22
C GLU A 29 -2.23 -8.27 3.32
N GLY A 30 -2.27 -9.01 2.20
CA GLY A 30 -1.21 -9.01 1.19
C GLY A 30 -1.04 -7.65 0.51
N ASP A 31 -2.16 -7.00 0.14
CA ASP A 31 -2.16 -5.66 -0.46
C ASP A 31 -1.62 -4.61 0.52
N ALA A 32 -2.04 -4.64 1.79
CA ALA A 32 -1.57 -3.70 2.79
C ALA A 32 -0.05 -3.78 3.01
N PHE A 33 0.50 -5.00 3.08
CA PHE A 33 1.94 -5.21 3.21
C PHE A 33 2.71 -4.69 1.99
N GLU A 34 2.24 -4.99 0.77
CA GLU A 34 2.86 -4.49 -0.45
C GLU A 34 2.75 -2.96 -0.56
N GLU A 35 1.62 -2.38 -0.17
CA GLU A 35 1.39 -0.94 -0.12
C GLU A 35 2.34 -0.26 0.87
N ALA A 36 2.43 -0.76 2.10
CA ALA A 36 3.34 -0.24 3.13
C ALA A 36 4.79 -0.26 2.64
N ARG A 37 5.20 -1.35 1.99
CA ARG A 37 6.54 -1.49 1.41
C ARG A 37 6.75 -0.56 0.22
N ALA A 38 5.74 -0.35 -0.61
CA ALA A 38 5.80 0.59 -1.73
C ALA A 38 5.93 2.04 -1.24
N VAL A 39 5.15 2.42 -0.22
CA VAL A 39 5.21 3.74 0.42
C VAL A 39 6.59 3.99 1.04
N LEU A 40 7.12 3.04 1.82
CA LEU A 40 8.47 3.13 2.40
C LEU A 40 9.54 3.32 1.32
N ARG A 41 9.50 2.53 0.25
CA ARG A 41 10.46 2.64 -0.86
C ARG A 41 10.35 3.97 -1.59
N ARG A 42 9.13 4.48 -1.79
CA ARG A 42 8.88 5.78 -2.40
C ARG A 42 9.44 6.91 -1.53
N PHE A 43 9.21 6.85 -0.22
CA PHE A 43 9.76 7.80 0.75
C PHE A 43 11.29 7.79 0.73
N ILE A 44 11.92 6.62 0.86
CA ILE A 44 13.39 6.47 0.79
C ILE A 44 13.94 7.05 -0.51
N ARG A 45 13.30 6.75 -1.65
CA ARG A 45 13.72 7.29 -2.95
C ARG A 45 13.62 8.82 -2.96
N ARG A 46 12.55 9.40 -2.43
CA ARG A 46 12.36 10.86 -2.39
C ARG A 46 13.41 11.53 -1.52
N CYS A 47 13.69 11.01 -0.32
CA CYS A 47 14.76 11.52 0.54
C CYS A 47 16.13 11.43 -0.15
N MET A 48 16.45 10.32 -0.83
CA MET A 48 17.71 10.20 -1.57
C MET A 48 17.80 11.17 -2.76
N GLN A 49 16.69 11.48 -3.44
CA GLN A 49 16.67 12.52 -4.46
C GLN A 49 16.94 13.90 -3.85
N GLN A 50 16.26 14.27 -2.76
CA GLN A 50 16.51 15.54 -2.08
C GLN A 50 17.96 15.66 -1.57
N ILE A 51 18.54 14.58 -1.02
CA ILE A 51 19.97 14.57 -0.64
C ILE A 51 20.87 14.86 -1.85
N LEU A 52 20.57 14.28 -3.01
CA LEU A 52 21.34 14.53 -4.23
C LEU A 52 21.15 15.96 -4.75
N GLU A 53 19.94 16.50 -4.66
CA GLU A 53 19.62 17.89 -5.02
C GLU A 53 20.35 18.88 -4.09
N GLU A 54 20.30 18.67 -2.78
CA GLU A 54 21.02 19.45 -1.77
C GLU A 54 22.54 19.37 -1.97
N ARG A 55 23.08 18.20 -2.28
CA ARG A 55 24.52 18.05 -2.58
C ARG A 55 24.93 18.69 -3.90
N ARG A 56 24.00 18.88 -4.83
CA ARG A 56 24.22 19.61 -6.09
C ARG A 56 23.97 21.11 -5.96
N ALA A 57 23.30 21.54 -4.90
CA ALA A 57 23.06 22.94 -4.63
C ALA A 57 24.39 23.67 -4.39
N ALA A 58 24.43 24.95 -4.78
CA ALA A 58 25.61 25.79 -4.58
C ALA A 58 25.98 25.99 -3.10
N ARG A 59 25.04 25.71 -2.19
CA ARG A 59 25.25 25.65 -0.74
C ARG A 59 24.61 24.38 -0.20
N PRO A 60 25.38 23.29 -0.05
CA PRO A 60 24.84 22.07 0.53
C PRO A 60 24.53 22.29 2.00
N ASP A 61 23.29 22.00 2.40
CA ASP A 61 22.90 22.01 3.81
C ASP A 61 23.24 20.65 4.44
N ALA A 62 24.32 20.64 5.23
CA ALA A 62 24.78 19.45 5.92
C ALA A 62 23.77 18.94 6.96
N ALA A 63 23.02 19.85 7.61
CA ALA A 63 22.02 19.46 8.60
C ALA A 63 20.81 18.83 7.92
N ARG A 64 20.34 19.41 6.81
CA ARG A 64 19.22 18.86 6.02
C ARG A 64 19.57 17.49 5.42
N THR A 65 20.78 17.35 4.86
CA THR A 65 21.23 16.06 4.32
C THR A 65 21.41 14.99 5.40
N GLU A 66 21.83 15.37 6.61
CA GLU A 66 21.91 14.46 7.75
C GLU A 66 20.51 14.04 8.25
N GLU A 67 19.55 14.96 8.32
CA GLU A 67 18.16 14.68 8.69
C GLU A 67 17.49 13.73 7.68
N LEU A 68 17.64 14.01 6.37
CA LEU A 68 17.14 13.13 5.31
C LEU A 68 17.80 11.75 5.37
N THR A 69 19.09 11.68 5.73
CA THR A 69 19.79 10.41 5.90
C THR A 69 19.28 9.64 7.13
N ALA A 70 18.98 10.33 8.23
CA ALA A 70 18.36 9.74 9.40
C ALA A 70 16.96 9.21 9.08
N ALA A 71 16.16 9.97 8.33
CA ALA A 71 14.83 9.56 7.87
C ALA A 71 14.89 8.28 7.00
N VAL A 72 15.87 8.18 6.10
CA VAL A 72 16.11 6.95 5.31
C VAL A 72 16.47 5.76 6.20
N LYS A 73 17.30 5.97 7.23
CA LYS A 73 17.65 4.90 8.18
C LYS A 73 16.43 4.41 8.96
N THR A 74 15.58 5.33 9.43
CA THR A 74 14.31 4.99 10.09
C THR A 74 13.40 4.21 9.15
N ALA A 75 13.20 4.66 7.91
CA ALA A 75 12.39 3.96 6.93
C ALA A 75 12.88 2.54 6.60
N LYS A 76 14.20 2.32 6.57
CA LYS A 76 14.76 0.97 6.43
C LYS A 76 14.54 0.10 7.68
N ALA A 77 14.59 0.69 8.86
CA ALA A 77 14.27 -0.01 10.09
C ALA A 77 12.78 -0.42 10.11
N ASP A 78 11.89 0.46 9.66
CA ASP A 78 10.46 0.18 9.52
C ASP A 78 10.19 -0.87 8.42
N GLU A 79 10.91 -0.87 7.29
CA GLU A 79 10.81 -1.94 6.27
C GLU A 79 11.20 -3.30 6.87
N LYS A 80 12.25 -3.34 7.70
CA LYS A 80 12.67 -4.55 8.41
C LYS A 80 11.64 -4.98 9.46
N ALA A 81 11.06 -4.03 10.19
CA ALA A 81 10.01 -4.29 11.16
C ALA A 81 8.74 -4.83 10.48
N LEU A 82 8.36 -4.26 9.34
CA LEU A 82 7.25 -4.73 8.50
C LEU A 82 7.46 -6.17 8.01
N LEU A 83 8.69 -6.54 7.64
CA LEU A 83 9.02 -7.91 7.26
C LEU A 83 8.94 -8.90 8.45
N ALA A 84 9.14 -8.41 9.67
CA ALA A 84 9.06 -9.22 10.88
C ALA A 84 7.62 -9.31 11.43
N ASP A 85 6.81 -8.27 11.25
CA ASP A 85 5.43 -8.16 11.70
C ASP A 85 4.56 -7.50 10.61
N PRO A 86 3.96 -8.28 9.70
CA PRO A 86 3.15 -7.75 8.60
C PRO A 86 1.89 -7.04 9.10
N GLY A 87 1.44 -7.29 10.34
CA GLY A 87 0.30 -6.60 10.95
C GLY A 87 0.50 -5.09 11.15
N GLN A 88 1.73 -4.57 11.07
CA GLN A 88 1.99 -3.12 11.12
C GLN A 88 1.79 -2.42 9.76
N ALA A 89 1.46 -3.13 8.69
CA ALA A 89 1.39 -2.58 7.34
C ALA A 89 0.50 -1.34 7.22
N SER A 90 -0.73 -1.39 7.70
CA SER A 90 -1.65 -0.25 7.65
C SER A 90 -1.15 0.93 8.49
N ARG A 91 -0.51 0.65 9.64
CA ARG A 91 0.08 1.69 10.51
C ARG A 91 1.26 2.38 9.83
N ILE A 92 2.16 1.62 9.21
CA ILE A 92 3.31 2.14 8.48
C ILE A 92 2.84 2.95 7.28
N THR A 93 1.86 2.46 6.53
CA THR A 93 1.27 3.18 5.40
C THR A 93 0.71 4.54 5.83
N ALA A 94 -0.11 4.59 6.89
CA ALA A 94 -0.65 5.84 7.42
C ALA A 94 0.44 6.79 7.95
N LEU A 95 1.42 6.26 8.68
CA LEU A 95 2.53 7.05 9.22
C LEU A 95 3.36 7.70 8.11
N TYR A 96 3.72 6.92 7.08
CA TYR A 96 4.53 7.42 5.98
C TYR A 96 3.74 8.25 4.99
N ALA A 97 2.41 8.10 4.88
CA ALA A 97 1.58 9.03 4.13
C ALA A 97 1.68 10.46 4.71
N VAL A 98 1.60 10.59 6.03
CA VAL A 98 1.77 11.90 6.71
C VAL A 98 3.19 12.44 6.49
N ARG A 99 4.21 11.62 6.75
CA ARG A 99 5.61 12.05 6.55
C ARG A 99 5.92 12.41 5.10
N PHE A 100 5.29 11.73 4.14
CA PHE A 100 5.44 12.05 2.72
C PHE A 100 4.80 13.40 2.39
N SER A 101 3.62 13.69 2.95
CA SER A 101 2.99 15.02 2.80
C SER A 101 3.83 16.14 3.43
N GLU A 102 4.42 15.91 4.60
CA GLU A 102 5.33 16.87 5.24
C GLU A 102 6.58 17.11 4.38
N LEU A 103 7.13 16.03 3.79
CA LEU A 103 8.31 16.10 2.92
C LEU A 103 8.03 16.79 1.57
N GLU A 104 6.80 16.75 1.06
CA GLU A 104 6.40 17.44 -0.17
C GLU A 104 5.88 18.87 0.05
N ALA A 105 5.53 19.23 1.29
CA ALA A 105 5.09 20.58 1.64
C ALA A 105 6.27 21.57 1.81
N GLU A 106 7.50 21.08 1.82
CA GLU A 106 8.74 21.84 1.98
C GLU A 106 9.50 22.06 0.65
#